data_AF-A0A9D5JY78-F1
#
_entry.id   AF-A0A9D5JY78-F1
#
_cell.length_a   1.000
_cell.length_b   1.000
_cell.length_c   1.000
_cell.angle_alpha   90.00
_cell.angle_beta   90.00
_cell.angle_gamma   90.00
#
_symmetry.space_group_name_H-M   'P 1'
#
loop_
_entity.id
_entity.type
_entity.pdbx_description
1 polymer ?
#
loop_
_entity_poly.entity_id
_entity_poly.type
_entity_poly.pdbx_seq_one_letter_code
_entity_poly.pdbx_strand_id
1 'polypeptide(L)'
;MQPFSYDTLTACIRRHLGDTGEPISFTPIPTGKFNTSYYVQTAGQDLILRIAPPQDAVFVFYEKDMMKQEPGIHRLLLEQTHVPVARILAFDESHAVLDHDFLIMERLPGHPLSEAMFVDESTVLQQVGDALAQTHRITADQYGYLGAHAPMPPQATWNEAFWMMWRTLIEDVAGVDYYTSEECQQLLSLLEAHLPLFDRDVPSSLLHMGRLESEYFDR
;
A
#
# COMPACT_ATOMS: atom_id res chain seq x y z
N MET A 1 -2.54 3.09 -20.91
CA MET A 1 -1.66 1.93 -20.68
C MET A 1 -2.19 0.77 -21.50
N GLN A 2 -1.37 0.10 -22.32
CA GLN A 2 -1.82 -1.10 -23.01
C GLN A 2 -2.00 -2.24 -21.99
N PRO A 3 -3.03 -3.08 -22.12
CA PRO A 3 -3.21 -4.22 -21.22
C PRO A 3 -2.08 -5.23 -21.41
N PHE A 4 -1.61 -5.82 -20.31
CA PHE A 4 -0.61 -6.89 -20.35
C PHE A 4 -1.17 -8.12 -21.10
N SER A 5 -0.31 -8.82 -21.83
CA SER A 5 -0.73 -9.99 -22.60
C SER A 5 -1.12 -11.17 -21.69
N TYR A 6 -2.06 -12.01 -22.14
CA TYR A 6 -2.46 -13.20 -21.40
C TYR A 6 -1.28 -14.13 -21.09
N ASP A 7 -0.35 -14.30 -22.04
CA ASP A 7 0.84 -15.13 -21.87
C ASP A 7 1.78 -14.58 -20.79
N THR A 8 1.96 -13.25 -20.76
CA THR A 8 2.76 -12.57 -19.72
C THR A 8 2.14 -12.77 -18.34
N LEU A 9 0.82 -12.52 -18.21
CA LEU A 9 0.12 -12.69 -16.93
C LEU A 9 0.15 -14.14 -16.44
N THR A 10 -0.02 -15.10 -17.35
CA THR A 10 0.10 -16.53 -17.07
C THR A 10 1.51 -16.91 -16.60
N ALA A 11 2.55 -16.33 -17.21
CA ALA A 11 3.93 -16.56 -16.81
C ALA A 11 4.21 -16.03 -15.39
N CYS A 12 3.64 -14.89 -15.00
CA CYS A 12 3.76 -14.37 -13.62
C CYS A 12 3.22 -15.36 -12.60
N ILE A 13 2.04 -15.94 -12.86
CA ILE A 13 1.41 -16.94 -11.99
C ILE A 13 2.24 -18.21 -11.92
N ARG A 14 2.60 -18.77 -13.09
CA ARG A 14 3.33 -20.05 -13.18
C ARG A 14 4.73 -20.00 -12.58
N ARG A 15 5.39 -18.83 -12.59
CA ARG A 15 6.71 -18.66 -12.00
C ARG A 15 6.74 -18.95 -10.49
N HIS A 16 5.68 -18.57 -9.77
CA HIS A 16 5.66 -18.65 -8.30
C HIS A 16 4.76 -19.77 -7.79
N LEU A 17 3.68 -20.10 -8.50
CA LEU A 17 2.71 -21.12 -8.08
C LEU A 17 2.87 -22.44 -8.85
N GLY A 18 3.78 -22.50 -9.82
CA GLY A 18 3.95 -23.67 -10.68
C GLY A 18 2.76 -23.88 -11.61
N ASP A 19 2.50 -25.12 -11.99
CA ASP A 19 1.32 -25.44 -12.78
C ASP A 19 0.07 -25.44 -11.89
N THR A 20 -0.78 -24.42 -12.06
CA THR A 20 -2.04 -24.25 -11.33
C THR A 20 -3.22 -24.95 -12.00
N GLY A 21 -2.96 -25.74 -13.06
CA GLY A 21 -3.99 -26.31 -13.92
C GLY A 21 -4.60 -25.29 -14.87
N GLU A 22 -5.25 -25.78 -15.92
CA GLU A 22 -5.98 -24.96 -16.89
C GLU A 22 -7.50 -25.11 -16.74
N PRO A 23 -8.30 -24.09 -17.10
CA PRO A 23 -7.88 -22.77 -17.59
C PRO A 23 -7.49 -21.79 -16.45
N ILE A 24 -6.63 -20.82 -16.76
CA ILE A 24 -6.42 -19.63 -15.92
C ILE A 24 -7.17 -18.48 -16.56
N SER A 25 -7.99 -17.75 -15.80
CA SER A 25 -8.70 -16.58 -16.30
C SER A 25 -8.21 -15.31 -15.60
N PHE A 26 -8.18 -14.21 -16.34
CA PHE A 26 -7.78 -12.89 -15.83
C PHE A 26 -8.91 -11.90 -16.11
N THR A 27 -9.46 -11.31 -15.05
CA THR A 27 -10.45 -10.23 -15.16
C THR A 27 -9.85 -8.95 -14.57
N PRO A 28 -9.69 -7.87 -15.36
CA PRO A 28 -9.18 -6.61 -14.84
C PRO A 28 -10.03 -6.09 -13.69
N ILE A 29 -9.39 -5.60 -12.65
CA ILE A 29 -10.05 -4.90 -11.54
C ILE A 29 -10.01 -3.40 -11.87
N PRO A 30 -11.17 -2.75 -12.10
CA PRO A 30 -11.20 -1.35 -12.52
C PRO A 30 -10.86 -0.37 -11.39
N THR A 31 -10.78 -0.85 -10.14
CA THR A 31 -10.49 -0.04 -8.95
C THR A 31 -8.99 -0.04 -8.64
N GLY A 32 -8.42 1.16 -8.52
CA GLY A 32 -7.00 1.38 -8.22
C GLY A 32 -6.42 2.48 -9.11
N LYS A 33 -5.82 3.52 -8.51
CA LYS A 33 -5.28 4.66 -9.27
C LYS A 33 -3.87 4.42 -9.83
N PHE A 34 -3.10 3.55 -9.19
CA PHE A 34 -1.66 3.42 -9.43
C PHE A 34 -1.24 2.04 -9.95
N ASN A 35 -1.77 0.97 -9.35
CA ASN A 35 -1.39 -0.40 -9.70
C ASN A 35 -2.40 -1.00 -10.68
N THR A 36 -1.91 -1.81 -11.62
CA THR A 36 -2.80 -2.63 -12.46
C THR A 36 -3.12 -3.91 -11.74
N SER A 37 -4.41 -4.21 -11.54
CA SER A 37 -4.82 -5.39 -10.78
C SER A 37 -5.74 -6.30 -11.59
N TYR A 38 -5.62 -7.60 -11.37
CA TYR A 38 -6.44 -8.64 -12.02
C TYR A 38 -6.98 -9.59 -10.97
N TYR A 39 -8.28 -9.90 -11.04
CA TYR A 39 -8.80 -11.14 -10.49
C TYR A 39 -8.26 -12.29 -11.32
N VAL A 40 -7.68 -13.28 -10.67
CA VAL A 40 -7.11 -14.46 -11.30
C VAL A 40 -7.84 -15.68 -10.78
N GLN A 41 -8.50 -16.42 -11.68
CA GLN A 41 -9.13 -17.69 -11.31
C GLN A 41 -8.28 -18.84 -11.84
N THR A 42 -7.97 -19.79 -10.96
CA THR A 42 -7.26 -21.03 -11.29
C THR A 42 -8.14 -22.22 -10.91
N ALA A 43 -7.72 -23.45 -11.27
CA ALA A 43 -8.48 -24.65 -10.90
C ALA A 43 -8.58 -24.89 -9.38
N GLY A 44 -7.64 -24.35 -8.59
CA GLY A 44 -7.54 -24.62 -7.16
C GLY A 44 -7.88 -23.44 -6.24
N GLN A 45 -7.78 -22.20 -6.70
CA GLN A 45 -7.96 -21.01 -5.87
C GLN A 45 -8.20 -19.73 -6.69
N ASP A 46 -8.87 -18.77 -6.04
CA ASP A 46 -9.04 -17.40 -6.51
C ASP A 46 -7.93 -16.50 -5.94
N LEU A 47 -7.32 -15.72 -6.81
CA LEU A 47 -6.16 -14.88 -6.49
C LEU A 47 -6.35 -13.46 -7.00
N ILE A 48 -5.49 -12.56 -6.52
CA ILE A 48 -5.29 -11.23 -7.08
C ILE A 48 -3.83 -11.13 -7.55
N LEU A 49 -3.64 -10.72 -8.79
CA LEU A 49 -2.34 -10.29 -9.32
C LEU A 49 -2.35 -8.76 -9.38
N ARG A 50 -1.39 -8.14 -8.69
CA ARG A 50 -1.23 -6.68 -8.66
C ARG A 50 0.16 -6.31 -9.17
N ILE A 51 0.20 -5.41 -10.14
CA ILE A 51 1.39 -5.01 -10.88
C ILE A 51 1.68 -3.55 -10.60
N ALA A 52 2.94 -3.23 -10.35
CA ALA A 52 3.43 -1.89 -10.07
C ALA A 52 3.12 -0.94 -11.23
N PRO A 53 2.98 0.36 -10.95
CA PRO A 53 3.17 1.37 -11.98
C PRO A 53 4.56 1.24 -12.65
N PRO A 54 4.75 1.83 -13.84
CA PRO A 54 6.07 1.97 -14.46
C PRO A 54 7.08 2.66 -13.54
N GLN A 55 8.37 2.32 -13.68
CA GLN A 55 9.45 2.90 -12.86
C GLN A 55 9.67 4.41 -13.08
N ASP A 56 9.26 4.95 -14.23
CA ASP A 56 9.36 6.37 -14.58
C ASP A 56 8.13 7.18 -14.18
N ALA A 57 7.14 6.56 -13.52
CA ALA A 57 5.99 7.27 -13.00
C ALA A 57 6.40 8.25 -11.88
N VAL A 58 5.79 9.43 -11.91
CA VAL A 58 6.05 10.50 -10.95
C VAL A 58 5.24 10.25 -9.68
N PHE A 59 5.93 10.10 -8.56
CA PHE A 59 5.37 9.82 -7.25
C PHE A 59 6.04 10.69 -6.19
N VAL A 60 5.33 10.91 -5.09
CA VAL A 60 5.96 11.39 -3.85
C VAL A 60 6.72 10.23 -3.19
N PHE A 61 7.68 10.56 -2.32
CA PHE A 61 8.69 9.64 -1.82
C PHE A 61 8.12 8.38 -1.18
N TYR A 62 6.97 8.49 -0.49
CA TYR A 62 6.32 7.36 0.17
C TYR A 62 5.43 6.51 -0.77
N GLU A 63 5.19 6.95 -2.00
CA GLU A 63 4.42 6.17 -3.00
C GLU A 63 5.36 5.39 -3.93
N LYS A 64 6.58 5.89 -4.14
CA LYS A 64 7.59 5.26 -4.99
C LYS A 64 7.99 3.89 -4.42
N ASP A 65 7.88 2.83 -5.20
CA ASP A 65 8.19 1.45 -4.77
C ASP A 65 7.38 0.96 -3.54
N MET A 66 6.24 1.60 -3.23
CA MET A 66 5.46 1.33 -2.02
C MET A 66 5.08 -0.15 -1.87
N MET A 67 4.89 -0.90 -2.96
CA MET A 67 4.56 -2.34 -2.89
C MET A 67 5.59 -3.18 -2.14
N LYS A 68 6.85 -2.75 -2.05
CA LYS A 68 7.90 -3.45 -1.29
C LYS A 68 7.55 -3.62 0.19
N GLN A 69 6.70 -2.75 0.75
CA GLN A 69 6.28 -2.87 2.15
C GLN A 69 5.16 -3.88 2.37
N GLU A 70 4.35 -4.18 1.35
CA GLU A 70 3.12 -4.96 1.50
C GLU A 70 3.37 -6.37 2.07
N PRO A 71 4.36 -7.15 1.59
CA PRO A 71 4.64 -8.48 2.15
C PRO A 71 4.97 -8.45 3.64
N GLY A 72 5.69 -7.43 4.09
CA GLY A 72 6.05 -7.25 5.50
C GLY A 72 4.84 -6.90 6.36
N ILE A 73 4.04 -5.93 5.93
CA ILE A 73 2.86 -5.45 6.66
C ILE A 73 1.79 -6.53 6.75
N HIS A 74 1.48 -7.22 5.64
CA HIS A 74 0.47 -8.29 5.64
C HIS A 74 0.87 -9.44 6.56
N ARG A 75 2.14 -9.86 6.52
CA ARG A 75 2.65 -10.89 7.43
C ARG A 75 2.48 -10.48 8.89
N LEU A 76 2.89 -9.24 9.21
CA LEU A 76 2.80 -8.71 10.57
C LEU A 76 1.36 -8.66 11.09
N LEU A 77 0.42 -8.23 10.25
CA LEU A 77 -1.01 -8.17 10.59
C LEU A 77 -1.61 -9.57 10.78
N LEU A 78 -1.26 -10.54 9.92
CA LEU A 78 -1.71 -11.93 10.06
C LEU A 78 -1.17 -12.60 11.33
N GLU A 79 0.05 -12.26 11.74
CA GLU A 79 0.70 -12.85 12.92
C GLU A 79 0.23 -12.22 14.24
N GLN A 80 -0.11 -10.93 14.24
CA GLN A 80 -0.34 -10.16 15.47
C GLN A 80 -1.80 -9.69 15.67
N THR A 81 -2.69 -9.92 14.71
CA THR A 81 -4.07 -9.43 14.79
C THR A 81 -5.07 -10.44 14.23
N HIS A 82 -6.36 -10.11 14.36
CA HIS A 82 -7.45 -10.78 13.66
C HIS A 82 -8.02 -9.95 12.51
N VAL A 83 -7.30 -8.91 12.07
CA VAL A 83 -7.73 -8.08 10.94
C VAL A 83 -7.73 -8.95 9.67
N PRO A 84 -8.84 -8.96 8.90
CA PRO A 84 -8.91 -9.74 7.67
C PRO A 84 -8.04 -9.09 6.59
N VAL A 85 -6.80 -9.56 6.46
CA VAL A 85 -5.88 -9.16 5.39
C VAL A 85 -5.54 -10.35 4.50
N ALA A 86 -5.31 -10.08 3.21
CA ALA A 86 -4.96 -11.13 2.25
C ALA A 86 -3.56 -11.68 2.53
N ARG A 87 -3.36 -13.00 2.46
CA ARG A 87 -2.01 -13.54 2.46
C ARG A 87 -1.33 -13.25 1.13
N ILE A 88 -0.14 -12.64 1.19
CA ILE A 88 0.72 -12.48 0.01
C ILE A 88 1.46 -13.80 -0.22
N LEU A 89 1.24 -14.38 -1.40
CA LEU A 89 1.82 -15.66 -1.81
C LEU A 89 3.18 -15.46 -2.48
N ALA A 90 3.34 -14.38 -3.23
CA ALA A 90 4.59 -14.02 -3.88
C ALA A 90 4.71 -12.50 -4.07
N PHE A 91 5.93 -12.01 -4.00
CA PHE A 91 6.33 -10.68 -4.44
C PHE A 91 7.59 -10.85 -5.30
N ASP A 92 7.56 -10.32 -6.52
CA ASP A 92 8.64 -10.45 -7.50
C ASP A 92 9.08 -9.06 -7.95
N GLU A 93 10.31 -8.72 -7.60
CA GLU A 93 11.02 -7.50 -8.00
C GLU A 93 12.18 -7.82 -8.96
N SER A 94 12.21 -9.02 -9.53
CA SER A 94 13.35 -9.52 -10.31
C SER A 94 13.31 -9.07 -11.77
N HIS A 95 12.20 -8.48 -12.21
CA HIS A 95 11.90 -8.05 -13.59
C HIS A 95 12.11 -9.11 -14.68
N ALA A 96 12.10 -10.39 -14.32
CA ALA A 96 12.48 -11.47 -15.26
C ALA A 96 11.33 -11.87 -16.21
N VAL A 97 10.08 -11.73 -15.75
CA VAL A 97 8.88 -12.07 -16.54
C VAL A 97 8.17 -10.80 -17.03
N LEU A 98 8.24 -9.75 -16.22
CA LEU A 98 7.57 -8.49 -16.43
C LEU A 98 8.50 -7.38 -15.98
N ASP A 99 8.62 -6.29 -16.74
CA ASP A 99 9.43 -5.12 -16.41
C ASP A 99 8.80 -4.23 -15.32
N HIS A 100 8.16 -4.87 -14.34
CA HIS A 100 7.45 -4.25 -13.23
C HIS A 100 7.55 -5.18 -12.03
N ASP A 101 7.59 -4.60 -10.84
CA ASP A 101 7.32 -5.37 -9.63
C ASP A 101 5.88 -5.89 -9.68
N PHE A 102 5.64 -7.08 -9.16
CA PHE A 102 4.28 -7.59 -8.99
C PHE A 102 4.15 -8.44 -7.75
N LEU A 103 2.92 -8.55 -7.25
CA LEU A 103 2.56 -9.44 -6.16
C LEU A 103 1.38 -10.32 -6.54
N ILE A 104 1.37 -11.52 -5.95
CA ILE A 104 0.27 -12.47 -6.01
C ILE A 104 -0.23 -12.66 -4.59
N MET A 105 -1.53 -12.48 -4.38
CA MET A 105 -2.16 -12.64 -3.07
C MET A 105 -3.48 -13.40 -3.16
N GLU A 106 -3.92 -13.93 -2.02
CA GLU A 106 -5.26 -14.50 -1.91
C GLU A 106 -6.34 -13.46 -2.20
N ARG A 107 -7.41 -13.90 -2.85
CA ARG A 107 -8.62 -13.09 -2.95
C ARG A 107 -9.44 -13.23 -1.66
N LEU A 108 -9.63 -12.14 -0.93
CA LEU A 108 -10.58 -12.12 0.18
C LEU A 108 -12.02 -12.20 -0.36
N PRO A 109 -12.92 -12.95 0.29
CA PRO A 109 -14.33 -12.96 -0.07
C PRO A 109 -14.97 -11.61 0.28
N GLY A 110 -15.99 -11.23 -0.49
CA GLY A 110 -16.77 -10.00 -0.27
C GLY A 110 -16.71 -9.04 -1.45
N HIS A 111 -17.32 -7.87 -1.25
CA HIS A 111 -17.38 -6.77 -2.23
C HIS A 111 -16.86 -5.48 -1.61
N PRO A 112 -16.22 -4.59 -2.38
CA PRO A 112 -15.85 -3.25 -1.88
C PRO A 112 -17.07 -2.53 -1.31
N LEU A 113 -16.91 -1.85 -0.18
CA LEU A 113 -18.01 -1.11 0.46
C LEU A 113 -18.64 -0.08 -0.50
N SER A 114 -17.85 0.50 -1.39
CA SER A 114 -18.31 1.43 -2.43
C SER A 114 -19.31 0.82 -3.44
N GLU A 115 -19.38 -0.51 -3.54
CA GLU A 115 -20.31 -1.24 -4.42
C GLU A 115 -21.55 -1.73 -3.67
N ALA A 116 -21.57 -1.62 -2.34
CA ALA A 116 -22.68 -2.10 -1.53
C ALA A 116 -23.86 -1.11 -1.57
N MET A 117 -25.05 -1.59 -1.96
CA MET A 117 -26.25 -0.74 -2.05
C MET A 117 -26.91 -0.47 -0.70
N PHE A 118 -26.77 -1.39 0.25
CA PHE A 118 -27.33 -1.30 1.60
C PHE A 118 -26.33 -1.88 2.58
N VAL A 119 -25.86 -1.05 3.51
CA VAL A 119 -24.94 -1.46 4.57
C VAL A 119 -25.43 -0.91 5.89
N ASP A 120 -25.24 -1.68 6.96
CA ASP A 120 -25.36 -1.14 8.30
C ASP A 120 -24.08 -0.36 8.61
N GLU A 121 -24.10 0.94 8.30
CA GLU A 121 -22.96 1.84 8.49
C GLU A 121 -22.42 1.78 9.93
N SER A 122 -23.28 1.61 10.93
CA SER A 122 -22.86 1.58 12.33
C SER A 122 -22.03 0.33 12.63
N THR A 123 -22.45 -0.83 12.12
CA THR A 123 -21.72 -2.09 12.24
C THR A 123 -20.40 -2.03 11.46
N VAL A 124 -20.40 -1.46 10.24
CA VAL A 124 -19.19 -1.30 9.44
C VAL A 124 -18.17 -0.40 10.15
N LEU A 125 -18.59 0.77 10.64
CA LEU A 125 -17.69 1.69 11.35
C LEU A 125 -17.14 1.07 12.64
N GLN A 126 -17.95 0.27 13.35
CA GLN A 126 -17.48 -0.47 14.52
C GLN A 126 -16.39 -1.47 14.15
N GLN A 127 -16.59 -2.27 13.10
CA GLN A 127 -15.60 -3.24 12.62
C GLN A 127 -14.31 -2.58 12.12
N VAL A 128 -14.43 -1.47 11.40
CA VAL A 128 -13.26 -0.65 10.97
C VAL A 128 -12.51 -0.12 12.19
N GLY A 129 -13.24 0.41 13.18
CA GLY A 129 -12.64 0.87 14.45
C GLY A 129 -11.90 -0.23 15.19
N ASP A 130 -12.48 -1.43 15.26
CA ASP A 130 -11.85 -2.60 15.90
C ASP A 130 -10.60 -3.07 15.15
N ALA A 131 -10.61 -3.00 13.81
CA ALA A 131 -9.46 -3.33 12.98
C ALA A 131 -8.32 -2.31 13.12
N LEU A 132 -8.65 -1.01 13.12
CA LEU A 132 -7.69 0.07 13.34
C LEU A 132 -7.09 -0.01 14.75
N ALA A 133 -7.92 -0.27 15.77
CA ALA A 133 -7.44 -0.42 17.14
C ALA A 133 -6.47 -1.59 17.31
N GLN A 134 -6.67 -2.71 16.59
CA GLN A 134 -5.72 -3.82 16.58
C GLN A 134 -4.42 -3.43 15.87
N THR A 135 -4.52 -2.84 14.68
CA THR A 135 -3.39 -2.39 13.87
C THR A 135 -2.51 -1.40 14.65
N HIS A 136 -3.12 -0.39 15.30
CA HIS A 136 -2.41 0.64 16.06
C HIS A 136 -1.74 0.12 17.35
N ARG A 137 -2.05 -1.10 17.82
CA ARG A 137 -1.33 -1.71 18.95
C ARG A 137 0.01 -2.33 18.54
N ILE A 138 0.21 -2.56 17.24
CA ILE A 138 1.50 -2.98 16.71
C ILE A 138 2.40 -1.75 16.73
N THR A 139 3.44 -1.81 17.55
CA THR A 139 4.34 -0.67 17.80
C THR A 139 5.78 -1.02 17.48
N ALA A 140 6.60 0.02 17.30
CA ALA A 140 8.03 -0.09 17.05
C ALA A 140 8.82 0.93 17.89
N ASP A 141 10.14 0.75 17.94
CA ASP A 141 11.04 1.62 18.72
C ASP A 141 11.44 2.91 17.98
N GLN A 142 11.13 3.00 16.68
CA GLN A 142 11.49 4.12 15.81
C GLN A 142 10.28 4.56 14.98
N TYR A 143 10.31 5.81 14.49
CA TYR A 143 9.25 6.40 13.69
C TYR A 143 9.61 6.43 12.20
N GLY A 144 8.59 6.49 11.36
CA GLY A 144 8.73 6.53 9.90
C GLY A 144 8.29 5.24 9.23
N TYR A 145 8.91 4.93 8.10
CA TYR A 145 8.55 3.79 7.24
C TYR A 145 9.58 2.68 7.41
N LEU A 146 9.34 1.77 8.37
CA LEU A 146 10.35 0.79 8.84
C LEU A 146 10.45 -0.49 7.98
N GLY A 147 9.58 -0.65 6.98
CA GLY A 147 9.55 -1.82 6.10
C GLY A 147 10.60 -1.76 4.98
N ALA A 148 10.63 -2.80 4.13
CA ALA A 148 11.58 -2.93 3.02
C ALA A 148 11.55 -1.77 2.01
N HIS A 149 10.45 -1.02 1.96
CA HIS A 149 10.30 0.18 1.14
C HIS A 149 11.24 1.31 1.59
N ALA A 150 11.42 1.52 2.91
CA ALA A 150 12.37 2.46 3.52
C ALA A 150 12.62 3.80 2.76
N PRO A 151 11.57 4.58 2.41
CA PRO A 151 11.71 5.81 1.61
C PRO A 151 12.35 6.98 2.37
N MET A 152 12.58 6.83 3.68
CA MET A 152 13.29 7.79 4.53
C MET A 152 14.01 7.05 5.66
N PRO A 153 15.09 7.62 6.23
CA PRO A 153 15.71 7.08 7.44
C PRO A 153 14.71 7.04 8.62
N PRO A 154 14.69 5.95 9.41
CA PRO A 154 13.94 5.90 10.66
C PRO A 154 14.40 7.00 11.64
N GLN A 155 13.47 7.56 12.39
CA GLN A 155 13.74 8.63 13.36
C GLN A 155 13.51 8.16 14.79
N ALA A 156 14.19 8.79 15.75
CA ALA A 156 14.08 8.45 17.17
C ALA A 156 12.82 9.07 17.80
N THR A 157 12.32 10.18 17.26
CA THR A 157 11.14 10.89 17.77
C THR A 157 10.08 11.11 16.70
N TRP A 158 8.82 11.26 17.13
CA TRP A 158 7.71 11.59 16.24
C TRP A 158 7.95 12.90 15.49
N ASN A 159 8.43 13.94 16.19
CA ASN A 159 8.66 15.25 15.58
C ASN A 159 9.72 15.23 14.47
N GLU A 160 10.82 14.49 14.67
CA GLU A 160 11.84 14.30 13.64
C GLU A 160 11.27 13.58 12.41
N ALA A 161 10.48 12.53 12.63
CA ALA A 161 9.81 11.81 11.53
C ALA A 161 8.82 12.70 10.79
N PHE A 162 7.96 13.41 11.52
CA PHE A 162 6.98 14.32 10.94
C PHE A 162 7.65 15.41 10.11
N TRP A 163 8.69 16.06 10.65
CA TRP A 163 9.45 17.07 9.91
C TRP A 163 10.07 16.50 8.64
N MET A 164 10.70 15.31 8.73
CA MET A 164 11.33 14.67 7.57
C MET A 164 10.30 14.30 6.49
N MET A 165 9.16 13.73 6.87
CA MET A 165 8.08 13.39 5.93
C MET A 165 7.59 14.63 5.17
N TRP A 166 7.33 15.72 5.87
CA TRP A 166 6.86 16.96 5.25
C TRP A 166 7.92 17.61 4.38
N ARG A 167 9.17 17.63 4.85
CA ARG A 167 10.28 18.15 4.08
C ARG A 167 10.45 17.39 2.76
N THR A 168 10.50 16.06 2.82
CA THR A 168 10.69 15.23 1.61
C THR A 168 9.52 15.40 0.64
N LEU A 169 8.28 15.47 1.15
CA LEU A 169 7.11 15.76 0.32
C LEU A 169 7.21 17.12 -0.39
N ILE A 170 7.65 18.18 0.30
CA ILE A 170 7.86 19.50 -0.31
C ILE A 170 8.96 19.43 -1.38
N GLU A 171 10.06 18.73 -1.10
CA GLU A 171 11.17 18.53 -2.04
C GLU A 171 10.71 17.77 -3.31
N ASP A 172 9.85 16.77 -3.20
CA ASP A 172 9.30 16.06 -4.37
C ASP A 172 8.42 16.97 -5.24
N VAL A 173 7.56 17.79 -4.62
CA VAL A 173 6.69 18.73 -5.34
C VAL A 173 7.51 19.83 -6.03
N ALA A 174 8.60 20.27 -5.39
CA ALA A 174 9.57 21.18 -6.01
C ALA A 174 10.32 20.53 -7.17
N GLY A 175 10.67 19.24 -7.05
CA GLY A 175 11.38 18.47 -8.08
C GLY A 175 10.62 18.31 -9.40
N VAL A 176 9.32 18.60 -9.41
CA VAL A 176 8.46 18.63 -10.60
C VAL A 176 8.03 20.06 -10.98
N ASP A 177 8.76 21.07 -10.50
CA ASP A 177 8.59 22.49 -10.79
C ASP A 177 7.22 23.07 -10.40
N TYR A 178 6.48 22.41 -9.49
CA TYR A 178 5.19 22.93 -9.01
C TYR A 178 5.35 23.97 -7.90
N TYR A 179 6.43 23.87 -7.12
CA TYR A 179 6.82 24.89 -6.15
C TYR A 179 8.12 25.58 -6.58
N THR A 180 8.11 26.90 -6.47
CA THR A 180 9.31 27.71 -6.53
C THR A 180 10.18 27.51 -5.29
N SER A 181 11.45 27.86 -5.37
CA SER A 181 12.35 27.83 -4.21
C SER A 181 11.88 28.75 -3.07
N GLU A 182 11.21 29.85 -3.40
CA GLU A 182 10.64 30.76 -2.41
C GLU A 182 9.46 30.12 -1.67
N GLU A 183 8.53 29.49 -2.39
CA GLU A 183 7.40 28.77 -1.79
C GLU A 183 7.88 27.62 -0.88
N CYS A 184 8.87 26.86 -1.34
CA CYS A 184 9.47 25.80 -0.52
C CYS A 184 10.06 26.35 0.78
N GLN A 185 10.81 27.44 0.70
CA GLN A 185 11.39 28.08 1.89
C GLN A 185 10.31 28.59 2.84
N GLN A 186 9.24 29.19 2.32
CA GLN A 186 8.11 29.65 3.13
C GLN A 186 7.41 28.50 3.84
N LEU A 187 7.13 27.39 3.14
CA LEU A 187 6.49 26.20 3.71
C LEU A 187 7.36 25.55 4.80
N LEU A 188 8.66 25.38 4.55
CA LEU A 188 9.59 24.84 5.54
C LEU A 188 9.72 25.74 6.77
N SER A 189 9.78 27.07 6.56
CA SER A 189 9.83 28.03 7.68
C SER A 189 8.55 27.99 8.52
N LEU A 190 7.38 27.84 7.88
CA LEU A 190 6.10 27.68 8.58
C LEU A 190 6.05 26.37 9.37
N LEU A 191 6.51 25.27 8.79
CA LEU A 191 6.61 23.98 9.47
C LEU A 191 7.53 24.09 10.70
N GLU A 192 8.73 24.65 10.56
CA GLU A 192 9.67 24.83 11.67
C GLU A 192 9.09 25.69 12.78
N ALA A 193 8.41 26.80 12.45
CA ALA A 193 7.80 27.68 13.43
C ALA A 193 6.67 26.99 14.24
N HIS A 194 5.99 26.02 13.65
CA HIS A 194 4.85 25.33 14.27
C HIS A 194 5.16 23.89 14.68
N LEU A 195 6.35 23.36 14.41
CA LEU A 195 6.76 22.00 14.76
C LEU A 195 6.55 21.67 16.25
N PRO A 196 6.79 22.60 17.21
CA PRO A 196 6.49 22.34 18.62
C PRO A 196 5.02 22.01 18.92
N LEU A 197 4.06 22.41 18.07
CA LEU A 197 2.64 22.05 18.24
C LEU A 197 2.37 20.57 17.95
N PHE A 198 3.28 19.91 17.24
CA PHE A 198 3.21 18.50 16.91
C PHE A 198 4.03 17.63 17.87
N ASP A 199 4.73 18.25 18.84
CA ASP A 199 5.47 17.53 19.87
C ASP A 199 4.51 16.79 20.79
N ARG A 200 4.44 15.48 20.60
CA ARG A 200 3.51 14.61 21.28
C ARG A 200 4.21 13.32 21.66
N ASP A 201 4.03 12.94 22.91
CA ASP A 201 4.41 11.61 23.40
C ASP A 201 3.37 10.59 22.90
N VAL A 202 3.62 10.03 21.72
CA VAL A 202 2.77 9.03 21.06
C VAL A 202 3.61 7.84 20.67
N PRO A 203 3.13 6.59 20.82
CA PRO A 203 3.88 5.43 20.38
C PRO A 203 4.02 5.39 18.85
N SER A 204 5.18 4.96 18.35
CA SER A 204 5.33 4.64 16.93
C SER A 204 4.49 3.40 16.62
N SER A 205 3.33 3.64 16.00
CA SER A 205 2.31 2.62 15.75
C SER A 205 2.22 2.34 14.25
N LEU A 206 1.90 1.11 13.88
CA LEU A 206 1.56 0.80 12.49
C LEU A 206 0.27 1.54 12.12
N LEU A 207 0.30 2.33 11.05
CA LEU A 207 -0.84 3.11 10.58
C LEU A 207 -1.29 2.62 9.21
N HIS A 208 -2.61 2.56 9.02
CA HIS A 208 -3.20 2.41 7.70
C HIS A 208 -3.35 3.79 7.06
N MET A 209 -2.52 4.09 6.04
CA MET A 209 -2.45 5.42 5.40
C MET A 209 -3.18 5.46 4.03
N GLY A 210 -4.07 4.49 3.78
CA GLY A 210 -4.84 4.33 2.55
C GLY A 210 -6.24 4.97 2.60
N ARG A 211 -6.97 4.89 1.49
CA ARG A 211 -8.38 5.34 1.43
C ARG A 211 -9.29 4.24 1.94
N LEU A 212 -10.01 4.54 3.02
CA LEU A 212 -10.96 3.64 3.68
C LEU A 212 -11.98 3.03 2.69
N GLU A 213 -12.56 3.81 1.77
CA GLU A 213 -13.75 3.38 0.99
C GLU A 213 -13.51 2.28 -0.06
N SER A 214 -12.29 2.13 -0.58
CA SER A 214 -11.98 1.16 -1.66
C SER A 214 -11.25 -0.10 -1.16
N GLU A 215 -10.88 -0.13 0.12
CA GLU A 215 -9.99 -1.15 0.70
C GLU A 215 -10.69 -1.99 1.79
N TYR A 216 -11.90 -1.62 2.22
CA TYR A 216 -12.77 -2.46 3.06
C TYR A 216 -13.78 -3.24 2.24
N PHE A 217 -13.96 -4.50 2.64
CA PHE A 217 -14.86 -5.44 1.99
C PHE A 217 -16.00 -5.78 2.94
N ASP A 218 -17.23 -5.64 2.45
CA ASP A 218 -18.42 -6.20 3.09
C ASP A 218 -18.49 -7.71 2.77
N ARG A 219 -18.85 -8.52 3.76
CA ARG A 219 -18.90 -9.98 3.67
C ARG A 219 -20.32 -10.50 3.63
#